data_AF-A0A1V2M7S9-F1
#
_entry.id   AF-A0A1V2M7S9-F1
#
_cell.length_a   1.000
_cell.length_b   1.000
_cell.length_c   1.000
_cell.angle_alpha   90.00
_cell.angle_beta   90.00
_cell.angle_gamma   90.00
#
_symmetry.space_group_name_H-M   'P 1'
#
loop_
_entity.id
_entity.type
_entity.pdbx_description
1 polymer ?
#
loop_
_entity_poly.entity_id
_entity_poly.type
_entity_poly.pdbx_seq_one_letter_code
_entity_poly.pdbx_strand_id
1 'polypeptide(L)'
;MRKFIKKYSIFFSSICTIFVVYITCIYFYKFSDVLTFNRPKVISSDAKVLQTFSTDNAISYESKDFYSSTYIKATIPRTDYNPIVYILSDKLDVSYLTNYLASFGYLCFNLIPSDIYDLENVFKEINSSFDAITVDFGNSLINKGDKGSVSIIGIGKAGNYVFNTALFPPDSSLINLVSTLLIAPYINFNNNQKTIPTAPIGVVLPEFDGITRNLDGQTIYNNYLFSEELLEPISILYLFGANYNFFYETPMEDDALNIEVIKNPPDDIEQIFRLSKQEQQNFLRNYTLEFLNFYQNGKVTTNIGLNSGEISPNIVFNHKVLTSLINADSFSVILPGKTPFIKYNNLGGDIIMNNASISYVRESYIAPYDSAVSFLHPGLFVDIGLLNLSWNVDTGKFTTLIPDIHQDISEYTSLSIWLATNPSSSLNAKFKEQSFIMTIKDDIGRQEHILLKSQNALEIPNGKELVNKYQSQWSTFTPLSNIRIPLDILTKINKKNIASISLNFNQTQSGSIYVGDIRFLK
;
A
#
# COMPACT_ATOMS: atom_id res chain seq x y z
N MET A 1 3.63 55.88 42.17
CA MET A 1 2.78 54.89 41.43
C MET A 1 1.84 55.55 40.41
N ARG A 2 0.88 56.42 40.80
CA ARG A 2 -0.06 57.09 39.86
C ARG A 2 0.60 57.84 38.68
N LYS A 3 1.66 58.62 38.92
CA LYS A 3 2.40 59.34 37.87
C LYS A 3 3.13 58.41 36.88
N PHE A 4 3.55 57.23 37.34
CA PHE A 4 4.22 56.23 36.50
C PHE A 4 3.23 55.56 35.54
N ILE A 5 2.08 55.12 36.06
CA ILE A 5 1.00 54.53 35.26
C ILE A 5 0.51 55.50 34.19
N LYS A 6 0.35 56.79 34.52
CA LYS A 6 -0.07 57.83 33.56
C LYS A 6 1.01 58.12 32.49
N LYS A 7 2.29 58.01 32.83
CA LYS A 7 3.42 58.21 31.89
C LYS A 7 3.50 57.08 30.85
N TYR A 8 3.14 55.85 31.25
CA TYR A 8 3.25 54.67 30.39
C TYR A 8 1.88 54.11 29.93
N SER A 9 0.75 54.81 30.17
CA SER A 9 -0.58 54.27 29.87
C SER A 9 -0.78 53.96 28.39
N ILE A 10 -0.23 54.79 27.49
CA ILE A 10 -0.26 54.55 26.04
C ILE A 10 0.55 53.29 25.69
N PHE A 11 1.76 53.15 26.27
CA PHE A 11 2.61 51.99 26.04
C PHE A 11 1.97 50.68 26.54
N PHE A 12 1.39 50.68 27.74
CA PHE A 12 0.63 49.53 28.25
C PHE A 12 -0.58 49.22 27.38
N SER A 13 -1.33 50.24 26.94
CA SER A 13 -2.45 50.04 26.03
C SER A 13 -2.01 49.43 24.71
N SER A 14 -0.89 49.88 24.13
CA SER A 14 -0.34 49.30 22.90
C SER A 14 0.08 47.85 23.08
N ILE A 15 0.76 47.51 24.19
CA ILE A 15 1.11 46.12 24.52
C ILE A 15 -0.15 45.26 24.65
N CYS A 16 -1.16 45.74 25.39
CA CYS A 16 -2.43 45.03 25.55
C CYS A 16 -3.11 44.80 24.19
N THR A 17 -3.18 45.81 23.32
CA THR A 17 -3.77 45.68 21.99
C THR A 17 -3.01 44.67 21.14
N ILE A 18 -1.68 44.75 21.09
CA ILE A 18 -0.85 43.79 20.34
C ILE A 18 -1.05 42.37 20.87
N PHE A 19 -1.13 42.20 22.19
CA PHE A 19 -1.37 40.91 22.82
C PHE A 19 -2.75 40.34 22.49
N VAL A 20 -3.81 41.17 22.51
CA VAL A 20 -5.16 40.75 22.12
C VAL A 20 -5.21 40.36 20.65
N VAL A 21 -4.60 41.14 19.76
CA VAL A 21 -4.51 40.81 18.33
C VAL A 21 -3.75 39.50 18.13
N TYR A 22 -2.62 39.32 18.82
CA TYR A 22 -1.83 38.09 18.76
C TYR A 22 -2.63 36.85 19.21
N ILE A 23 -3.33 36.94 20.36
CA ILE A 23 -4.20 35.85 20.84
C ILE A 23 -5.31 35.56 19.83
N THR A 24 -5.93 36.59 19.27
CA THR A 24 -7.01 36.45 18.28
C THR A 24 -6.50 35.75 17.02
N CYS A 25 -5.32 36.13 16.53
CA CYS A 25 -4.66 35.46 15.41
C CYS A 25 -4.34 33.98 15.72
N ILE A 26 -3.83 33.67 16.92
CA ILE A 26 -3.61 32.28 17.34
C ILE A 26 -4.92 31.50 17.40
N TYR A 27 -5.98 32.11 17.92
CA TYR A 27 -7.29 31.49 18.00
C TYR A 27 -7.79 31.14 16.60
N PHE A 28 -7.79 32.08 15.66
CA PHE A 28 -8.18 31.79 14.28
C PHE A 28 -7.26 30.77 13.61
N TYR A 29 -5.96 30.80 13.89
CA TYR A 29 -5.00 29.83 13.32
C TYR A 29 -5.24 28.38 13.79
N LYS A 30 -5.77 28.18 15.00
CA LYS A 30 -5.98 26.85 15.61
C LYS A 30 -7.42 26.36 15.58
N PHE A 31 -8.42 27.23 15.59
CA PHE A 31 -9.82 26.87 15.82
C PHE A 31 -10.76 27.17 14.64
N SER A 32 -10.30 27.94 13.65
CA SER A 32 -11.15 28.41 12.55
C SER A 32 -11.33 27.35 11.46
N ASP A 33 -12.57 27.16 11.01
CA ASP A 33 -12.90 26.45 9.76
C ASP A 33 -12.61 27.29 8.50
N VAL A 34 -12.38 28.60 8.67
CA VAL A 34 -12.02 29.50 7.55
C VAL A 34 -10.57 29.25 7.14
N LEU A 35 -10.41 28.61 5.97
CA LEU A 35 -9.14 28.15 5.42
C LEU A 35 -8.09 29.25 5.23
N THR A 36 -8.50 30.51 5.08
CA THR A 36 -7.55 31.64 4.98
C THR A 36 -6.74 31.82 6.27
N PHE A 37 -7.35 31.56 7.44
CA PHE A 37 -6.71 31.67 8.74
C PHE A 37 -6.08 30.36 9.21
N ASN A 38 -6.74 29.23 8.90
CA ASN A 38 -6.21 27.89 9.15
C ASN A 38 -5.96 27.18 7.81
N ARG A 39 -4.83 27.48 7.18
CA ARG A 39 -4.53 26.98 5.83
C ARG A 39 -4.36 25.45 5.82
N PRO A 40 -4.99 24.74 4.87
CA PRO A 40 -4.74 23.33 4.66
C PRO A 40 -3.27 23.04 4.37
N LYS A 41 -2.75 21.98 4.99
CA LYS A 41 -1.46 21.38 4.63
C LYS A 41 -1.66 20.57 3.35
N VAL A 42 -0.77 20.74 2.39
CA VAL A 42 -0.75 19.88 1.19
C VAL A 42 0.22 18.75 1.47
N ILE A 43 -0.25 17.51 1.33
CA ILE A 43 0.61 16.34 1.38
C ILE A 43 1.12 16.05 -0.04
N SER A 44 2.43 15.88 -0.16
CA SER A 44 3.09 15.40 -1.38
C SER A 44 4.06 14.31 -0.95
N SER A 45 3.96 13.13 -1.56
CA SER A 45 5.04 12.16 -1.50
C SER A 45 6.12 12.63 -2.47
N ASP A 46 6.91 13.63 -2.08
CA ASP A 46 8.04 14.04 -2.90
C ASP A 46 8.93 12.81 -3.12
N ALA A 47 9.33 12.58 -4.36
CA ALA A 47 10.28 11.53 -4.67
C ALA A 47 11.55 11.80 -3.86
N LYS A 48 11.83 10.97 -2.84
CA LYS A 48 13.13 11.00 -2.18
C LYS A 48 14.15 10.66 -3.26
N VAL A 49 14.95 11.66 -3.64
CA VAL A 49 16.07 11.48 -4.55
C VAL A 49 16.96 10.43 -3.92
N LEU A 50 17.25 9.37 -4.70
CA LEU A 50 18.22 8.33 -4.38
C LEU A 50 19.49 8.97 -3.79
N GLN A 51 19.64 8.94 -2.47
CA GLN A 51 20.97 8.75 -1.91
C GLN A 51 21.14 7.24 -1.91
N THR A 52 21.60 6.71 -3.04
CA THR A 52 22.12 5.35 -3.08
C THR A 52 23.07 5.22 -1.90
N PHE A 53 22.77 4.33 -0.95
CA PHE A 53 23.83 3.58 -0.28
C PHE A 53 24.43 2.61 -1.31
N SER A 54 24.94 3.19 -2.40
CA SER A 54 26.08 2.65 -3.10
C SER A 54 27.19 2.81 -2.07
N THR A 55 27.36 1.81 -1.21
CA THR A 55 28.73 1.46 -0.88
C THR A 55 29.36 1.17 -2.23
N ASP A 56 30.21 2.09 -2.70
CA ASP A 56 30.73 2.26 -4.06
C ASP A 56 31.54 1.08 -4.63
N ASN A 57 31.24 -0.16 -4.23
CA ASN A 57 31.78 -1.35 -4.85
C ASN A 57 30.64 -2.35 -5.04
N ALA A 58 30.17 -2.48 -6.29
CA ALA A 58 29.38 -3.65 -6.69
C ALA A 58 30.14 -4.90 -6.22
N ILE A 59 29.49 -5.69 -5.36
CA ILE A 59 30.12 -6.90 -4.85
C ILE A 59 30.21 -7.87 -6.02
N SER A 60 31.42 -8.31 -6.33
CA SER A 60 31.60 -9.38 -7.30
C SER A 60 30.89 -10.63 -6.81
N TYR A 61 30.19 -11.31 -7.71
CA TYR A 61 29.50 -12.57 -7.44
C TYR A 61 29.86 -13.60 -8.51
N GLU A 62 29.54 -14.85 -8.24
CA GLU A 62 29.57 -15.93 -9.24
C GLU A 62 28.19 -16.60 -9.32
N SER A 63 27.80 -17.07 -10.50
CA SER A 63 26.60 -17.89 -10.65
C SER A 63 27.03 -19.35 -10.81
N LYS A 64 26.36 -20.25 -10.08
CA LYS A 64 26.58 -21.69 -10.14
C LYS A 64 25.26 -22.43 -10.23
N ASP A 65 25.24 -23.43 -11.10
CA ASP A 65 24.14 -24.37 -11.24
C ASP A 65 24.43 -25.60 -10.38
N PHE A 66 23.46 -25.98 -9.56
CA PHE A 66 23.49 -27.19 -8.75
C PHE A 66 22.34 -28.10 -9.18
N TYR A 67 22.63 -29.39 -9.20
CA TYR A 67 21.69 -30.44 -9.57
C TYR A 67 21.54 -31.38 -8.36
N SER A 68 20.65 -31.02 -7.42
CA SER A 68 20.30 -31.87 -6.29
C SER A 68 18.99 -32.62 -6.57
N SER A 69 18.13 -32.81 -5.57
CA SER A 69 16.73 -33.20 -5.75
C SER A 69 15.94 -32.24 -6.66
N THR A 70 16.39 -30.99 -6.81
CA THR A 70 15.89 -30.04 -7.82
C THR A 70 17.03 -29.26 -8.49
N TYR A 71 16.73 -28.60 -9.61
CA TYR A 71 17.65 -27.66 -10.24
C TYR A 71 17.65 -26.35 -9.45
N ILE A 72 18.85 -25.94 -9.02
CA ILE A 72 19.07 -24.74 -8.22
C ILE A 72 20.13 -23.89 -8.91
N LYS A 73 19.77 -22.66 -9.26
CA LYS A 73 20.76 -21.68 -9.71
C LYS A 73 21.05 -20.71 -8.58
N ALA A 74 22.26 -20.77 -8.04
CA ALA A 74 22.70 -19.85 -7.00
C ALA A 74 23.51 -18.71 -7.62
N THR A 75 23.28 -17.48 -7.15
CA THR A 75 24.16 -16.34 -7.38
C THR A 75 24.80 -15.97 -6.05
N ILE A 76 26.11 -16.21 -5.95
CA ILE A 76 26.88 -16.24 -4.70
C ILE A 76 27.78 -15.02 -4.62
N PRO A 77 27.54 -14.08 -3.68
CA PRO A 77 28.47 -12.99 -3.40
C PRO A 77 29.82 -13.52 -2.91
N ARG A 78 30.91 -12.79 -3.20
CA ARG A 78 32.24 -13.16 -2.67
C ARG A 78 32.37 -13.03 -1.15
N THR A 79 31.55 -12.19 -0.53
CA THR A 79 31.47 -12.03 0.93
C THR A 79 30.90 -13.27 1.62
N ASP A 80 31.06 -13.36 2.94
CA ASP A 80 30.53 -14.44 3.78
C ASP A 80 29.35 -13.92 4.62
N TYR A 81 28.51 -14.83 5.11
CA TYR A 81 27.34 -14.58 5.96
C TYR A 81 26.37 -13.54 5.39
N ASN A 82 26.05 -13.71 4.11
CA ASN A 82 25.14 -12.83 3.39
C ASN A 82 23.68 -13.17 3.72
N PRO A 83 22.77 -12.18 3.81
CA PRO A 83 21.35 -12.45 3.83
C PRO A 83 20.91 -13.28 2.63
N ILE A 84 19.96 -14.19 2.86
CA ILE A 84 19.56 -15.19 1.87
C ILE A 84 18.24 -14.78 1.22
N VAL A 85 18.16 -14.91 -0.10
CA VAL A 85 16.92 -14.70 -0.87
C VAL A 85 16.62 -15.93 -1.71
N TYR A 86 15.52 -16.61 -1.42
CA TYR A 86 14.98 -17.66 -2.28
C TYR A 86 13.96 -17.05 -3.24
N ILE A 87 14.18 -17.18 -4.55
CA ILE A 87 13.25 -16.71 -5.58
C ILE A 87 12.66 -17.93 -6.28
N LEU A 88 11.34 -18.07 -6.21
CA LEU A 88 10.59 -19.11 -6.88
C LEU A 88 9.78 -18.49 -8.02
N SER A 89 9.84 -19.09 -9.20
CA SER A 89 9.16 -18.61 -10.40
C SER A 89 8.40 -19.74 -11.11
N ASP A 90 7.67 -19.40 -12.17
CA ASP A 90 6.93 -20.33 -13.04
C ASP A 90 7.84 -21.17 -13.96
N LYS A 91 8.98 -21.65 -13.43
CA LYS A 91 10.06 -22.29 -14.21
C LYS A 91 10.66 -21.37 -15.28
N LEU A 92 10.57 -20.06 -15.05
CA LEU A 92 11.04 -19.03 -15.96
C LEU A 92 12.26 -18.32 -15.37
N ASP A 93 13.14 -17.85 -16.26
CA ASP A 93 14.38 -17.22 -15.85
C ASP A 93 14.14 -15.84 -15.24
N VAL A 94 14.74 -15.60 -14.09
CA VAL A 94 14.73 -14.33 -13.35
C VAL A 94 16.15 -13.93 -12.93
N SER A 95 17.16 -14.42 -13.66
CA SER A 95 18.58 -14.19 -13.35
C SER A 95 18.95 -12.70 -13.31
N TYR A 96 18.27 -11.84 -14.07
CA TYR A 96 18.50 -10.38 -13.98
C TYR A 96 18.26 -9.83 -12.58
N LEU A 97 17.33 -10.43 -11.83
CA LEU A 97 17.00 -10.04 -10.45
C LEU A 97 17.99 -10.63 -9.46
N THR A 98 18.29 -11.94 -9.54
CA THR A 98 19.27 -12.56 -8.63
C THR A 98 20.67 -11.97 -8.79
N ASN A 99 21.10 -11.68 -10.02
CA ASN A 99 22.38 -11.04 -10.31
C ASN A 99 22.45 -9.62 -9.76
N TYR A 100 21.34 -8.87 -9.86
CA TYR A 100 21.26 -7.54 -9.29
C TYR A 100 21.36 -7.59 -7.77
N LEU A 101 20.53 -8.39 -7.10
CA LEU A 101 20.56 -8.50 -5.63
C LEU A 101 21.91 -9.00 -5.10
N ALA A 102 22.55 -9.97 -5.77
CA ALA A 102 23.87 -10.44 -5.38
C ALA A 102 24.96 -9.37 -5.49
N SER A 103 24.83 -8.42 -6.42
CA SER A 103 25.73 -7.26 -6.49
C SER A 103 25.62 -6.31 -5.29
N PHE A 104 24.54 -6.43 -4.52
CA PHE A 104 24.31 -5.74 -3.23
C PHE A 104 24.52 -6.66 -2.01
N GLY A 105 25.13 -7.84 -2.21
CA GLY A 105 25.53 -8.71 -1.10
C GLY A 105 24.45 -9.67 -0.61
N TYR A 106 23.45 -9.97 -1.43
CA TYR A 106 22.47 -11.01 -1.13
C TYR A 106 22.88 -12.36 -1.74
N LEU A 107 22.87 -13.43 -0.95
CA LEU A 107 22.99 -14.78 -1.47
C LEU A 107 21.64 -15.21 -2.07
N CYS A 108 21.58 -15.34 -3.39
CA CYS A 108 20.32 -15.58 -4.09
C CYS A 108 20.24 -17.00 -4.63
N PHE A 109 19.09 -17.64 -4.48
CA PHE A 109 18.78 -18.94 -5.09
C PHE A 109 17.54 -18.81 -5.96
N ASN A 110 17.67 -19.06 -7.26
CA ASN A 110 16.53 -19.25 -8.15
C ASN A 110 16.13 -20.73 -8.10
N LEU A 111 14.95 -20.98 -7.55
CA LEU A 111 14.39 -22.31 -7.31
C LEU A 111 13.26 -22.60 -8.28
N ILE A 112 13.29 -23.79 -8.86
CA ILE A 112 12.23 -24.29 -9.74
C ILE A 112 11.66 -25.59 -9.12
N PRO A 113 10.91 -25.52 -8.01
CA PRO A 113 10.39 -26.71 -7.35
C PRO A 113 9.32 -27.41 -8.21
N SER A 114 9.23 -28.73 -8.10
CA SER A 114 8.13 -29.53 -8.66
C SER A 114 6.86 -29.45 -7.80
N ASP A 115 7.01 -29.40 -6.47
CA ASP A 115 5.94 -29.32 -5.46
C ASP A 115 6.38 -28.47 -4.23
N ILE A 116 5.44 -27.97 -3.42
CA ILE A 116 5.70 -27.23 -2.18
C ILE A 116 6.42 -28.09 -1.13
N TYR A 117 6.11 -29.39 -1.07
CA TYR A 117 6.76 -30.31 -0.13
C TYR A 117 8.24 -30.52 -0.45
N ASP A 118 8.66 -30.23 -1.70
CA ASP A 118 10.06 -30.26 -2.08
C ASP A 118 10.83 -29.09 -1.46
N LEU A 119 10.19 -27.94 -1.18
CA LEU A 119 10.86 -26.75 -0.68
C LEU A 119 11.49 -26.95 0.68
N GLU A 120 10.83 -27.68 1.59
CA GLU A 120 11.39 -27.93 2.92
C GLU A 120 12.67 -28.78 2.82
N ASN A 121 12.69 -29.78 1.94
CA ASN A 121 13.86 -30.60 1.69
C ASN A 121 14.98 -29.80 1.01
N VAL A 122 14.63 -28.96 0.03
CA VAL A 122 15.57 -28.05 -0.63
C VAL A 122 16.19 -27.09 0.38
N PHE A 123 15.41 -26.51 1.29
CA PHE A 123 15.95 -25.66 2.35
C PHE A 123 16.88 -26.44 3.27
N LYS A 124 16.55 -27.68 3.66
CA LYS A 124 17.44 -28.53 4.47
C LYS A 124 18.77 -28.82 3.77
N GLU A 125 18.72 -29.18 2.48
CA GLU A 125 19.90 -29.45 1.65
C GLU A 125 20.80 -28.22 1.55
N ILE A 126 20.24 -27.07 1.17
CA ILE A 126 20.98 -25.80 1.04
C ILE A 126 21.54 -25.37 2.39
N ASN A 127 20.75 -25.41 3.46
CA ASN A 127 21.19 -24.98 4.78
C ASN A 127 22.33 -25.83 5.34
N SER A 128 22.35 -27.12 5.04
CA SER A 128 23.44 -28.02 5.45
C SER A 128 24.75 -27.67 4.74
N SER A 129 24.68 -27.16 3.51
CA SER A 129 25.85 -26.76 2.72
C SER A 129 26.54 -25.48 3.21
N PHE A 130 25.88 -24.71 4.08
CA PHE A 130 26.50 -23.54 4.71
C PHE A 130 27.52 -23.93 5.79
N ASP A 131 27.36 -25.08 6.43
CA ASP A 131 28.19 -25.50 7.56
C ASP A 131 29.26 -26.54 7.18
N ALA A 132 29.05 -27.27 6.07
CA ALA A 132 29.92 -28.38 5.68
C ALA A 132 29.96 -28.59 4.16
N ILE A 133 31.00 -29.29 3.70
CA ILE A 133 31.09 -29.76 2.31
C ILE A 133 29.98 -30.81 2.09
N THR A 134 29.15 -30.61 1.07
CA THR A 134 28.12 -31.57 0.68
C THR A 134 28.39 -32.14 -0.71
N VAL A 135 27.74 -33.26 -1.04
CA VAL A 135 27.88 -33.89 -2.36
C VAL A 135 27.38 -32.97 -3.47
N ASP A 136 26.24 -32.30 -3.25
CA ASP A 136 25.55 -31.55 -4.30
C ASP A 136 26.10 -30.12 -4.47
N PHE A 137 26.61 -29.51 -3.40
CA PHE A 137 27.10 -28.11 -3.42
C PHE A 137 28.62 -27.98 -3.30
N GLY A 138 29.33 -29.06 -2.95
CA GLY A 138 30.76 -29.04 -2.68
C GLY A 138 31.08 -28.07 -1.54
N ASN A 139 32.12 -27.26 -1.72
CA ASN A 139 32.50 -26.20 -0.76
C ASN A 139 31.98 -24.81 -1.15
N SER A 140 31.13 -24.71 -2.19
CA SER A 140 30.77 -23.41 -2.80
C SER A 140 29.95 -22.50 -1.87
N LEU A 141 29.21 -23.09 -0.93
CA LEU A 141 28.28 -22.38 -0.06
C LEU A 141 28.76 -22.27 1.40
N ILE A 142 29.91 -22.85 1.74
CA ILE A 142 30.43 -22.81 3.12
C ILE A 142 30.58 -21.34 3.58
N ASN A 143 29.99 -21.04 4.73
CA ASN A 143 29.92 -19.70 5.34
C ASN A 143 29.26 -18.61 4.46
N LYS A 144 28.55 -18.95 3.39
CA LYS A 144 28.00 -17.94 2.46
C LYS A 144 26.69 -17.32 2.90
N GLY A 145 25.83 -18.06 3.59
CA GLY A 145 24.48 -17.63 3.97
C GLY A 145 24.32 -17.39 5.46
N ASP A 146 23.57 -16.34 5.82
CA ASP A 146 23.05 -16.11 7.16
C ASP A 146 21.63 -16.70 7.29
N LYS A 147 21.51 -17.81 8.03
CA LYS A 147 20.24 -18.51 8.29
C LYS A 147 19.27 -17.69 9.14
N GLY A 148 19.77 -16.68 9.86
CA GLY A 148 18.98 -15.76 10.65
C GLY A 148 18.26 -14.67 9.83
N SER A 149 18.63 -14.51 8.56
CA SER A 149 18.12 -13.46 7.68
C SER A 149 17.72 -14.01 6.32
N VAL A 150 16.55 -14.65 6.26
CA VAL A 150 16.02 -15.29 5.04
C VAL A 150 14.77 -14.57 4.54
N SER A 151 14.76 -14.23 3.25
CA SER A 151 13.57 -13.73 2.57
C SER A 151 13.18 -14.67 1.42
N ILE A 152 11.88 -14.74 1.11
CA ILE A 152 11.37 -15.57 0.02
C ILE A 152 10.55 -14.71 -0.94
N ILE A 153 10.76 -14.92 -2.23
CA ILE A 153 10.08 -14.21 -3.31
C ILE A 153 9.35 -15.23 -4.19
N GLY A 154 8.06 -15.01 -4.43
CA GLY A 154 7.25 -15.81 -5.33
C GLY A 154 6.75 -14.99 -6.51
N ILE A 155 7.00 -15.46 -7.73
CA ILE A 155 6.56 -14.78 -8.95
C ILE A 155 5.55 -15.67 -9.69
N GLY A 156 4.39 -15.12 -10.03
CA GLY A 156 3.39 -15.86 -10.79
C GLY A 156 2.71 -16.96 -9.98
N LYS A 157 2.60 -18.17 -10.54
CA LYS A 157 2.03 -19.35 -9.88
C LYS A 157 2.84 -19.81 -8.68
N ALA A 158 4.14 -19.55 -8.66
CA ALA A 158 4.96 -19.78 -7.47
C ALA A 158 4.51 -18.94 -6.25
N GLY A 159 3.77 -17.85 -6.48
CA GLY A 159 3.23 -17.00 -5.42
C GLY A 159 2.39 -17.75 -4.40
N ASN A 160 1.56 -18.72 -4.80
CA ASN A 160 0.75 -19.52 -3.87
C ASN A 160 1.61 -20.36 -2.92
N TYR A 161 2.70 -20.94 -3.42
CA TYR A 161 3.61 -21.75 -2.60
C TYR A 161 4.34 -20.88 -1.59
N VAL A 162 4.88 -19.75 -2.04
CA VAL A 162 5.59 -18.80 -1.18
C VAL A 162 4.65 -18.21 -0.13
N PHE A 163 3.42 -17.87 -0.50
CA PHE A 163 2.42 -17.38 0.45
C PHE A 163 2.11 -18.43 1.52
N ASN A 164 1.92 -19.70 1.14
CA ASN A 164 1.69 -20.78 2.10
C ASN A 164 2.89 -20.98 3.04
N THR A 165 4.13 -20.80 2.56
CA THR A 165 5.33 -20.83 3.41
C THR A 165 5.31 -19.69 4.44
N ALA A 166 4.78 -18.50 4.12
CA ALA A 166 4.65 -17.42 5.10
C ALA A 166 3.61 -17.72 6.19
N LEU A 167 2.58 -18.52 5.88
CA LEU A 167 1.56 -18.97 6.82
C LEU A 167 2.03 -20.16 7.66
N PHE A 168 2.84 -21.03 7.06
CA PHE A 168 3.38 -22.25 7.67
C PHE A 168 4.88 -22.31 7.42
N PRO A 169 5.66 -21.45 8.11
CA PRO A 169 7.10 -21.44 7.93
C PRO A 169 7.69 -22.80 8.32
N PRO A 170 8.75 -23.26 7.65
CA PRO A 170 9.50 -24.42 8.10
C PRO A 170 10.13 -24.14 9.48
N ASP A 171 10.65 -25.19 10.12
CA ASP A 171 11.33 -25.09 11.41
C ASP A 171 12.31 -23.90 11.43
N SER A 172 12.19 -23.02 12.43
CA SER A 172 12.99 -21.81 12.53
C SER A 172 14.48 -22.08 12.79
N SER A 173 14.83 -23.29 13.21
CA SER A 173 16.22 -23.76 13.25
C SER A 173 16.81 -24.01 11.86
N LEU A 174 15.96 -24.17 10.83
CA LEU A 174 16.37 -24.27 9.43
C LEU A 174 16.50 -22.89 8.80
N ILE A 175 15.42 -22.11 8.78
CA ILE A 175 15.42 -20.74 8.26
C ILE A 175 14.61 -19.82 9.17
N ASN A 176 15.16 -18.64 9.45
CA ASN A 176 14.39 -17.56 10.05
C ASN A 176 13.83 -16.66 8.95
N LEU A 177 12.54 -16.82 8.64
CA LEU A 177 11.85 -16.05 7.59
C LEU A 177 11.59 -14.61 8.06
N VAL A 178 12.30 -13.65 7.46
CA VAL A 178 12.25 -12.22 7.79
C VAL A 178 11.22 -11.47 6.94
N SER A 179 11.00 -11.88 5.69
CA SER A 179 10.03 -11.22 4.81
C SER A 179 9.63 -12.07 3.61
N THR A 180 8.42 -11.83 3.11
CA THR A 180 7.88 -12.48 1.90
C THR A 180 7.46 -11.44 0.87
N LEU A 181 7.91 -11.60 -0.38
CA LEU A 181 7.48 -10.75 -1.50
C LEU A 181 6.81 -11.58 -2.59
N LEU A 182 5.61 -11.18 -2.99
CA LEU A 182 4.81 -11.85 -4.02
C LEU A 182 4.68 -10.91 -5.23
N ILE A 183 4.94 -11.40 -6.43
CA ILE A 183 4.94 -10.59 -7.66
C ILE A 183 4.00 -11.24 -8.66
N ALA A 184 2.97 -10.49 -9.08
CA ALA A 184 1.88 -10.98 -9.90
C ALA A 184 1.37 -12.38 -9.46
N PRO A 185 1.11 -12.59 -8.15
CA PRO A 185 0.91 -13.95 -7.67
C PRO A 185 -0.45 -14.49 -8.10
N TYR A 186 -0.47 -15.75 -8.51
CA TYR A 186 -1.70 -16.54 -8.49
C TYR A 186 -1.90 -17.08 -7.08
N ILE A 187 -3.03 -16.79 -6.46
CA ILE A 187 -3.33 -17.17 -5.07
C ILE A 187 -4.63 -17.95 -5.04
N ASN A 188 -4.58 -19.17 -4.52
CA ASN A 188 -5.78 -19.94 -4.20
C ASN A 188 -6.08 -19.77 -2.71
N PHE A 189 -6.76 -18.69 -2.37
CA PHE A 189 -7.06 -18.38 -0.98
C PHE A 189 -8.25 -19.22 -0.49
N ASN A 190 -8.05 -19.97 0.60
CA ASN A 190 -9.15 -20.62 1.30
C ASN A 190 -9.76 -19.65 2.32
N ASN A 191 -10.95 -19.12 2.06
CA ASN A 191 -11.61 -18.13 2.93
C ASN A 191 -11.92 -18.64 4.35
N ASN A 192 -11.77 -19.95 4.62
CA ASN A 192 -11.88 -20.52 5.96
C ASN A 192 -10.54 -20.58 6.72
N GLN A 193 -9.45 -20.16 6.09
CA GLN A 193 -8.12 -20.18 6.67
C GLN A 193 -7.97 -19.04 7.67
N LYS A 194 -7.80 -19.40 8.94
CA LYS A 194 -7.55 -18.47 10.05
C LYS A 194 -6.07 -18.30 10.38
N THR A 195 -5.18 -19.02 9.68
CA THR A 195 -3.75 -18.92 9.89
C THR A 195 -3.27 -17.52 9.51
N ILE A 196 -2.39 -16.94 10.32
CA ILE A 196 -1.89 -15.58 10.14
C ILE A 196 -0.44 -15.66 9.67
N PRO A 197 -0.01 -14.79 8.75
CA PRO A 197 1.39 -14.71 8.36
C PRO A 197 2.29 -14.48 9.57
N THR A 198 3.41 -15.19 9.57
CA THR A 198 4.44 -15.08 10.61
C THR A 198 5.58 -14.15 10.22
N ALA A 199 5.56 -13.64 8.98
CA ALA A 199 6.50 -12.68 8.46
C ALA A 199 5.75 -11.62 7.63
N PRO A 200 6.31 -10.40 7.49
CA PRO A 200 5.79 -9.36 6.61
C PRO A 200 5.55 -9.85 5.18
N ILE A 201 4.44 -9.42 4.58
CA ILE A 201 4.09 -9.75 3.18
C ILE A 201 4.03 -8.48 2.34
N GLY A 202 4.79 -8.44 1.25
CA GLY A 202 4.60 -7.50 0.16
C GLY A 202 3.99 -8.18 -1.06
N VAL A 203 3.11 -7.48 -1.77
CA VAL A 203 2.55 -7.93 -3.04
C VAL A 203 2.72 -6.85 -4.10
N VAL A 204 3.22 -7.21 -5.27
CA VAL A 204 3.27 -6.35 -6.46
C VAL A 204 2.22 -6.84 -7.45
N LEU A 205 1.25 -6.00 -7.77
CA LEU A 205 0.17 -6.27 -8.73
C LEU A 205 0.41 -5.47 -10.02
N PRO A 206 0.59 -6.12 -11.18
CA PRO A 206 0.65 -5.42 -12.46
C PRO A 206 -0.75 -4.98 -12.92
N GLU A 207 -0.89 -3.76 -13.45
CA GLU A 207 -2.18 -3.23 -13.91
C GLU A 207 -2.85 -4.07 -15.01
N PHE A 208 -2.04 -4.55 -15.97
CA PHE A 208 -2.50 -5.26 -17.16
C PHE A 208 -2.06 -6.72 -17.18
N ASP A 209 -2.36 -7.45 -16.10
CA ASP A 209 -2.14 -8.89 -16.02
C ASP A 209 -3.08 -9.66 -16.96
N GLY A 210 -2.53 -10.18 -18.05
CA GLY A 210 -3.26 -10.99 -19.03
C GLY A 210 -3.40 -12.46 -18.63
N ILE A 211 -2.67 -12.91 -17.61
CA ILE A 211 -2.58 -14.31 -17.16
C ILE A 211 -3.41 -14.52 -15.90
N THR A 212 -3.06 -13.83 -14.81
CA THR A 212 -3.79 -13.79 -13.54
C THR A 212 -4.73 -12.59 -13.53
N ARG A 213 -5.75 -12.66 -14.40
CA ARG A 213 -6.60 -11.51 -14.74
C ARG A 213 -7.34 -10.86 -13.58
N ASN A 214 -7.54 -11.56 -12.47
CA ASN A 214 -8.22 -11.00 -11.29
C ASN A 214 -7.24 -10.37 -10.30
N LEU A 215 -5.92 -10.41 -10.53
CA LEU A 215 -4.92 -9.89 -9.61
C LEU A 215 -5.06 -10.49 -8.19
N ASP A 216 -5.06 -11.83 -8.14
CA ASP A 216 -5.45 -12.63 -6.97
C ASP A 216 -4.72 -12.21 -5.67
N GLY A 217 -3.49 -11.71 -5.76
CA GLY A 217 -2.71 -11.21 -4.63
C GLY A 217 -3.40 -10.14 -3.78
N GLN A 218 -4.33 -9.34 -4.34
CA GLN A 218 -5.12 -8.38 -3.57
C GLN A 218 -5.94 -9.06 -2.46
N THR A 219 -6.38 -10.30 -2.71
CA THR A 219 -7.18 -11.10 -1.77
C THR A 219 -6.48 -11.28 -0.43
N ILE A 220 -5.13 -11.33 -0.42
CA ILE A 220 -4.34 -11.42 0.82
C ILE A 220 -4.62 -10.20 1.69
N TYR A 221 -4.41 -8.99 1.17
CA TYR A 221 -4.65 -7.76 1.93
C TYR A 221 -6.10 -7.66 2.39
N ASN A 222 -7.06 -7.93 1.50
CA ASN A 222 -8.48 -7.80 1.83
C ASN A 222 -8.91 -8.75 2.95
N ASN A 223 -8.39 -9.98 2.99
CA ASN A 223 -8.74 -10.94 4.04
C ASN A 223 -8.20 -10.55 5.42
N TYR A 224 -6.99 -10.00 5.47
CA TYR A 224 -6.37 -9.57 6.72
C TYR A 224 -6.75 -8.15 7.15
N LEU A 225 -7.30 -7.33 6.26
CA LEU A 225 -7.82 -5.99 6.58
C LEU A 225 -8.83 -6.01 7.74
N PHE A 226 -9.63 -7.09 7.80
CA PHE A 226 -10.66 -7.32 8.82
C PHE A 226 -10.18 -8.19 10.00
N SER A 227 -8.91 -8.60 10.02
CA SER A 227 -8.37 -9.43 11.10
C SER A 227 -7.93 -8.56 12.27
N GLU A 228 -8.41 -8.89 13.47
CA GLU A 228 -7.91 -8.32 14.73
C GLU A 228 -6.62 -9.00 15.22
N GLU A 229 -6.23 -10.10 14.59
CA GLU A 229 -5.12 -10.96 15.04
C GLU A 229 -3.84 -10.77 14.20
N LEU A 230 -3.82 -9.82 13.26
CA LEU A 230 -2.67 -9.59 12.38
C LEU A 230 -1.40 -9.32 13.19
N LEU A 231 -0.35 -10.10 12.95
CA LEU A 231 0.93 -9.99 13.65
C LEU A 231 1.97 -9.19 12.86
N GLU A 232 1.98 -9.35 11.55
CA GLU A 232 2.99 -8.79 10.67
C GLU A 232 2.34 -7.95 9.56
N PRO A 233 3.01 -6.90 9.07
CA PRO A 233 2.43 -6.00 8.10
C PRO A 233 2.20 -6.66 6.73
N ILE A 234 1.14 -6.24 6.06
CA ILE A 234 0.81 -6.65 4.69
C ILE A 234 0.71 -5.40 3.83
N SER A 235 1.44 -5.41 2.73
CA SER A 235 1.52 -4.30 1.78
C SER A 235 1.16 -4.73 0.37
N ILE A 236 0.47 -3.86 -0.36
CA ILE A 236 0.18 -3.98 -1.79
C ILE A 236 0.83 -2.80 -2.51
N LEU A 237 1.50 -3.07 -3.61
CA LEU A 237 1.88 -2.10 -4.62
C LEU A 237 1.20 -2.47 -5.94
N TYR A 238 0.36 -1.58 -6.45
CA TYR A 238 -0.22 -1.67 -7.78
C TYR A 238 0.63 -0.85 -8.74
N LEU A 239 1.22 -1.50 -9.76
CA LEU A 239 2.13 -0.87 -10.72
C LEU A 239 1.41 -0.58 -12.03
N PHE A 240 1.20 0.72 -12.31
CA PHE A 240 0.57 1.15 -13.55
C PHE A 240 1.43 0.79 -14.78
N GLY A 241 0.77 0.34 -15.84
CA GLY A 241 1.36 -0.03 -17.12
C GLY A 241 2.08 -1.39 -17.15
N ALA A 242 2.22 -2.08 -16.02
CA ALA A 242 2.89 -3.39 -15.97
C ALA A 242 1.99 -4.54 -16.44
N ASN A 243 2.59 -5.63 -16.91
CA ASN A 243 1.91 -6.88 -17.26
C ASN A 243 2.57 -8.08 -16.55
N TYR A 244 2.05 -9.30 -16.74
CA TYR A 244 2.57 -10.49 -16.07
C TYR A 244 3.94 -10.92 -16.61
N ASN A 245 4.08 -10.96 -17.94
CA ASN A 245 5.21 -11.60 -18.61
C ASN A 245 6.51 -10.81 -18.48
N PHE A 246 6.42 -9.48 -18.36
CA PHE A 246 7.59 -8.60 -18.34
C PHE A 246 8.40 -8.65 -17.04
N PHE A 247 7.93 -9.40 -16.03
CA PHE A 247 8.75 -9.72 -14.85
C PHE A 247 9.80 -10.80 -15.10
N TYR A 248 9.73 -11.55 -16.20
CA TYR A 248 10.66 -12.62 -16.53
C TYR A 248 11.75 -12.17 -17.50
N GLU A 249 12.94 -12.77 -17.40
CA GLU A 249 14.02 -12.57 -18.36
C GLU A 249 13.71 -13.25 -19.70
N THR A 250 12.99 -14.36 -19.66
CA THR A 250 12.57 -15.08 -20.86
C THR A 250 11.82 -14.14 -21.82
N PRO A 251 12.18 -14.12 -23.12
CA PRO A 251 11.43 -13.36 -24.12
C PRO A 251 10.00 -13.91 -24.21
N MET A 252 9.04 -13.10 -23.82
CA MET A 252 7.62 -13.44 -23.83
C MET A 252 6.84 -12.30 -24.48
N GLU A 253 5.72 -12.64 -25.09
CA GLU A 253 4.81 -11.65 -25.65
C GLU A 253 4.20 -10.79 -24.54
N ASP A 254 3.78 -9.58 -24.90
CA ASP A 254 3.08 -8.68 -24.01
C ASP A 254 1.66 -9.21 -23.73
N ASP A 255 1.47 -9.84 -22.58
CA ASP A 255 0.20 -10.46 -22.21
C ASP A 255 -0.91 -9.45 -21.92
N ALA A 256 -0.60 -8.15 -21.77
CA ALA A 256 -1.63 -7.11 -21.68
C ALA A 256 -2.54 -7.10 -22.92
N LEU A 257 -2.05 -7.58 -24.07
CA LEU A 257 -2.84 -7.71 -25.31
C LEU A 257 -3.95 -8.77 -25.21
N ASN A 258 -3.96 -9.58 -24.15
CA ASN A 258 -5.05 -10.49 -23.83
C ASN A 258 -6.24 -9.79 -23.14
N ILE A 259 -6.11 -8.50 -22.82
CA ILE A 259 -7.15 -7.67 -22.20
C ILE A 259 -7.85 -6.85 -23.28
N GLU A 260 -9.17 -6.96 -23.35
CA GLU A 260 -9.97 -6.40 -24.45
C GLU A 260 -9.82 -4.89 -24.61
N VAL A 261 -9.80 -4.14 -23.50
CA VAL A 261 -9.64 -2.67 -23.55
C VAL A 261 -8.26 -2.23 -24.06
N ILE A 262 -7.25 -3.10 -23.94
CA ILE A 262 -5.90 -2.83 -24.45
C ILE A 262 -5.83 -3.15 -25.93
N LYS A 263 -6.43 -4.28 -26.34
CA LYS A 263 -6.47 -4.70 -27.74
C LYS A 263 -7.33 -3.77 -28.60
N ASN A 264 -8.47 -3.33 -28.06
CA ASN A 264 -9.46 -2.48 -28.72
C ASN A 264 -9.79 -1.29 -27.79
N PRO A 265 -8.91 -0.28 -27.71
CA PRO A 265 -9.13 0.87 -26.85
C PRO A 265 -10.40 1.64 -27.24
N PRO A 266 -11.12 2.21 -26.27
CA PRO A 266 -12.24 3.12 -26.55
C PRO A 266 -11.81 4.33 -27.38
N ASP A 267 -12.69 4.84 -28.24
CA ASP A 267 -12.41 6.00 -29.11
C ASP A 267 -12.02 7.28 -28.33
N ASP A 268 -12.42 7.38 -27.06
CA ASP A 268 -12.10 8.50 -26.16
C ASP A 268 -10.80 8.29 -25.36
N ILE A 269 -10.06 7.21 -25.60
CA ILE A 269 -8.76 6.93 -25.00
C ILE A 269 -7.71 6.81 -26.12
N GLU A 270 -6.96 7.89 -26.35
CA GLU A 270 -5.96 7.95 -27.43
C GLU A 270 -4.81 6.96 -27.23
N GLN A 271 -4.35 6.76 -25.99
CA GLN A 271 -3.26 5.83 -25.68
C GLN A 271 -3.33 5.36 -24.23
N ILE A 272 -3.30 4.03 -24.04
CA ILE A 272 -3.12 3.42 -22.72
C ILE A 272 -1.62 3.28 -22.47
N PHE A 273 -1.13 3.90 -21.39
CA PHE A 273 0.27 3.81 -20.97
C PHE A 273 0.63 2.38 -20.59
N ARG A 274 1.76 1.88 -21.10
CA ARG A 274 2.30 0.54 -20.78
C ARG A 274 3.79 0.63 -20.61
N LEU A 275 4.32 -0.11 -19.64
CA LEU A 275 5.76 -0.21 -19.42
C LEU A 275 6.39 -1.12 -20.47
N SER A 276 7.58 -0.75 -20.93
CA SER A 276 8.45 -1.71 -21.61
C SER A 276 8.95 -2.76 -20.62
N LYS A 277 9.35 -3.92 -21.14
CA LYS A 277 9.99 -4.98 -20.34
C LYS A 277 11.17 -4.45 -19.52
N GLN A 278 12.02 -3.63 -20.13
CA GLN A 278 13.17 -3.06 -19.46
C GLN A 278 12.77 -2.13 -18.29
N GLU A 279 11.78 -1.27 -18.48
CA GLU A 279 11.28 -0.38 -17.41
C GLU A 279 10.69 -1.19 -16.25
N GLN A 280 9.87 -2.21 -16.54
CA GLN A 280 9.26 -3.05 -15.51
C GLN A 280 10.31 -3.87 -14.74
N GLN A 281 11.30 -4.46 -15.41
CA GLN A 281 12.39 -5.17 -14.77
C GLN A 281 13.29 -4.21 -13.94
N ASN A 282 13.54 -2.99 -14.43
CA ASN A 282 14.27 -1.96 -13.69
C ASN A 282 13.53 -1.59 -12.40
N PHE A 283 12.22 -1.36 -12.49
CA PHE A 283 11.37 -1.10 -11.33
C PHE A 283 11.48 -2.26 -10.33
N LEU A 284 11.31 -3.51 -10.79
CA LEU A 284 11.30 -4.66 -9.89
C LEU A 284 12.63 -4.84 -9.17
N ARG A 285 13.77 -4.66 -9.85
CA ARG A 285 15.10 -4.71 -9.23
C ARG A 285 15.23 -3.73 -8.07
N ASN A 286 14.88 -2.46 -8.32
CA ASN A 286 14.99 -1.41 -7.31
C ASN A 286 14.00 -1.60 -6.16
N TYR A 287 12.75 -1.97 -6.48
CA TYR A 287 11.72 -2.20 -5.47
C TYR A 287 12.05 -3.40 -4.58
N THR A 288 12.49 -4.51 -5.18
CA THR A 288 12.87 -5.71 -4.43
C THR A 288 14.04 -5.42 -3.49
N LEU A 289 15.06 -4.69 -3.95
CA LEU A 289 16.20 -4.31 -3.10
C LEU A 289 15.76 -3.44 -1.91
N GLU A 290 14.95 -2.40 -2.14
CA GLU A 290 14.46 -1.55 -1.04
C GLU A 290 13.51 -2.31 -0.10
N PHE A 291 12.69 -3.22 -0.61
CA PHE A 291 11.83 -4.09 0.20
C PHE A 291 12.65 -4.98 1.14
N LEU A 292 13.68 -5.64 0.60
CA LEU A 292 14.57 -6.49 1.39
C LEU A 292 15.36 -5.67 2.42
N ASN A 293 15.90 -4.51 2.02
CA ASN A 293 16.64 -3.64 2.92
C ASN A 293 15.78 -3.08 4.05
N PHE A 294 14.49 -2.81 3.80
CA PHE A 294 13.54 -2.37 4.82
C PHE A 294 13.41 -3.40 5.94
N TYR A 295 13.11 -4.65 5.60
CA TYR A 295 12.82 -5.68 6.60
C TYR A 295 14.08 -6.33 7.21
N GLN A 296 15.16 -6.46 6.44
CA GLN A 296 16.38 -7.09 6.95
C GLN A 296 17.29 -6.10 7.70
N ASN A 297 17.38 -4.86 7.23
CA ASN A 297 18.40 -3.92 7.69
C ASN A 297 17.81 -2.65 8.31
N GLY A 298 16.50 -2.44 8.25
CA GLY A 298 15.83 -1.21 8.70
C GLY A 298 16.27 0.05 7.94
N LYS A 299 16.91 -0.10 6.77
CA LYS A 299 17.49 0.98 5.99
C LYS A 299 16.81 1.06 4.64
N VAL A 300 16.15 2.18 4.36
CA VAL A 300 15.62 2.49 3.03
C VAL A 300 16.03 3.88 2.61
N THR A 301 16.27 4.04 1.32
CA THR A 301 16.60 5.33 0.70
C THR A 301 15.38 5.96 0.04
N THR A 302 14.43 5.11 -0.35
CA THR A 302 13.22 5.51 -1.09
C THR A 302 11.99 5.14 -0.29
N ASN A 303 11.00 6.04 -0.27
CA ASN A 303 9.68 5.69 0.25
C ASN A 303 8.97 4.77 -0.76
N ILE A 304 8.99 3.47 -0.48
CA ILE A 304 8.30 2.44 -1.28
C ILE A 304 6.94 2.04 -0.70
N GLY A 305 6.42 2.80 0.27
CA GLY A 305 5.09 2.58 0.85
C GLY A 305 5.06 1.66 2.08
N LEU A 306 6.21 1.19 2.57
CA LEU A 306 6.27 0.25 3.71
C LEU A 306 6.29 0.92 5.09
N ASN A 307 6.76 2.17 5.20
CA ASN A 307 6.81 2.89 6.48
C ASN A 307 5.46 3.55 6.79
N SER A 308 4.77 3.12 7.86
CA SER A 308 3.47 3.67 8.29
C SER A 308 3.54 5.13 8.72
N GLY A 309 4.70 5.63 9.16
CA GLY A 309 4.91 7.04 9.50
C GLY A 309 5.14 7.95 8.30
N GLU A 310 5.18 7.42 7.07
CA GLU A 310 5.36 8.21 5.85
C GLU A 310 4.08 8.31 5.02
N ILE A 311 3.93 9.45 4.31
CA ILE A 311 2.90 9.63 3.30
C ILE A 311 2.98 8.46 2.29
N SER A 312 1.85 7.88 1.93
CA SER A 312 1.78 6.83 0.91
C SER A 312 2.30 7.37 -0.43
N PRO A 313 3.28 6.72 -1.09
CA PRO A 313 3.80 7.20 -2.36
C PRO A 313 2.80 6.96 -3.49
N ASN A 314 2.66 7.95 -4.37
CA ASN A 314 1.95 7.84 -5.65
C ASN A 314 2.90 7.60 -6.84
N ILE A 315 4.22 7.77 -6.62
CA ILE A 315 5.28 7.50 -7.59
C ILE A 315 6.41 6.76 -6.87
N VAL A 316 6.89 5.66 -7.46
CA VAL A 316 8.04 4.90 -6.98
C VAL A 316 8.95 4.62 -8.18
N PHE A 317 10.24 4.98 -8.07
CA PHE A 317 11.23 4.89 -9.17
C PHE A 317 10.75 5.48 -10.50
N ASN A 318 10.12 6.66 -10.47
CA ASN A 318 9.54 7.36 -11.63
C ASN A 318 8.33 6.68 -12.29
N HIS A 319 7.74 5.67 -11.65
CA HIS A 319 6.53 5.01 -12.14
C HIS A 319 5.35 5.31 -11.21
N LYS A 320 4.18 5.58 -11.79
CA LYS A 320 2.93 5.73 -11.03
C LYS A 320 2.64 4.42 -10.30
N VAL A 321 2.21 4.53 -9.05
CA VAL A 321 1.76 3.39 -8.24
C VAL A 321 0.54 3.73 -7.39
N LEU A 322 -0.18 2.70 -6.94
CA LEU A 322 -1.03 2.78 -5.76
C LEU A 322 -0.42 1.90 -4.68
N THR A 323 -0.45 2.35 -3.42
CA THR A 323 0.07 1.58 -2.30
C THR A 323 -1.00 1.37 -1.23
N SER A 324 -0.99 0.17 -0.64
CA SER A 324 -1.77 -0.13 0.57
C SER A 324 -0.87 -0.77 1.62
N LEU A 325 -1.11 -0.48 2.89
CA LEU A 325 -0.41 -1.04 4.05
C LEU A 325 -1.39 -1.23 5.20
N ILE A 326 -1.38 -2.42 5.78
CA ILE A 326 -1.96 -2.71 7.09
C ILE A 326 -0.85 -3.23 8.01
N ASN A 327 -0.87 -2.78 9.26
CA ASN A 327 0.05 -3.21 10.31
C ASN A 327 -0.74 -3.89 11.43
N ALA A 328 -0.05 -4.72 12.21
CA ALA A 328 -0.54 -5.14 13.52
C ALA A 328 -0.91 -3.93 14.39
N ASP A 329 -1.84 -4.14 15.33
CA ASP A 329 -2.32 -3.11 16.26
C ASP A 329 -2.90 -1.84 15.60
N SER A 330 -3.22 -1.90 14.30
CA SER A 330 -3.91 -0.80 13.62
C SER A 330 -5.36 -0.71 14.07
N PHE A 331 -5.88 0.50 14.16
CA PHE A 331 -7.18 0.78 14.76
C PHE A 331 -8.13 1.42 13.75
N SER A 332 -9.19 0.71 13.35
CA SER A 332 -10.16 1.23 12.37
C SER A 332 -11.29 2.01 13.02
N VAL A 333 -11.49 3.24 12.53
CA VAL A 333 -12.63 4.10 12.87
C VAL A 333 -13.83 3.75 11.97
N ILE A 334 -13.58 3.59 10.67
CA ILE A 334 -14.58 3.21 9.66
C ILE A 334 -14.05 2.00 8.92
N LEU A 335 -14.72 0.87 9.00
CA LEU A 335 -14.47 -0.34 8.23
C LEU A 335 -15.84 -0.93 7.90
N PRO A 336 -16.45 -0.56 6.76
CA PRO A 336 -17.78 -1.01 6.40
C PRO A 336 -17.75 -2.53 6.23
N GLY A 337 -18.19 -3.24 7.27
CA GLY A 337 -18.28 -4.70 7.25
C GLY A 337 -19.51 -5.16 6.47
N LYS A 338 -19.87 -6.44 6.63
CA LYS A 338 -21.03 -7.05 5.95
C LYS A 338 -22.39 -6.43 6.34
N THR A 339 -22.45 -5.73 7.47
CA THR A 339 -23.68 -5.10 7.95
C THR A 339 -23.66 -3.61 7.60
N PRO A 340 -24.67 -3.10 6.88
CA PRO A 340 -24.73 -1.68 6.53
C PRO A 340 -24.79 -0.81 7.79
N PHE A 341 -23.84 0.11 7.94
CA PHE A 341 -23.96 1.21 8.90
C PHE A 341 -23.53 2.53 8.25
N ILE A 342 -24.47 3.48 8.22
CA ILE A 342 -24.26 4.86 7.76
C ILE A 342 -24.52 5.88 8.88
N LYS A 343 -24.85 5.39 10.08
CA LYS A 343 -25.24 6.21 11.25
C LYS A 343 -24.19 6.21 12.35
N TYR A 344 -23.48 5.11 12.54
CA TYR A 344 -22.46 4.94 13.57
C TYR A 344 -21.23 4.32 12.94
N ASN A 345 -20.05 4.68 13.42
CA ASN A 345 -18.79 4.10 13.00
C ASN A 345 -18.47 2.82 13.78
N ASN A 346 -17.33 2.17 13.50
CA ASN A 346 -16.96 0.89 14.14
C ASN A 346 -16.72 1.00 15.64
N LEU A 347 -16.53 2.23 16.14
CA LEU A 347 -16.30 2.54 17.54
C LEU A 347 -17.59 2.91 18.28
N GLY A 348 -18.72 3.04 17.56
CA GLY A 348 -19.99 3.49 18.10
C GLY A 348 -20.21 5.01 18.11
N GLY A 349 -19.31 5.79 17.49
CA GLY A 349 -19.48 7.23 17.32
C GLY A 349 -20.37 7.59 16.13
N ASP A 350 -21.10 8.70 16.22
CA ASP A 350 -22.02 9.13 15.16
C ASP A 350 -21.31 9.43 13.84
N ILE A 351 -21.97 9.07 12.74
CA ILE A 351 -21.67 9.50 11.38
C ILE A 351 -22.67 10.58 11.00
N ILE A 352 -22.17 11.75 10.61
CA ILE A 352 -22.95 12.93 10.26
C ILE A 352 -22.62 13.33 8.83
N MET A 353 -23.65 13.43 7.98
CA MET A 353 -23.53 13.89 6.61
C MET A 353 -24.34 15.16 6.40
N ASN A 354 -23.69 16.22 5.89
CA ASN A 354 -24.31 17.52 5.62
C ASN A 354 -24.07 17.93 4.17
N ASN A 355 -25.12 18.34 3.45
CA ASN A 355 -25.06 18.78 2.05
C ASN A 355 -24.30 17.82 1.10
N ALA A 356 -24.27 16.54 1.42
CA ALA A 356 -23.68 15.48 0.60
C ALA A 356 -24.46 14.18 0.88
N SER A 357 -24.15 13.13 0.13
CA SER A 357 -24.86 11.85 0.22
C SER A 357 -23.91 10.73 0.65
N ILE A 358 -24.39 9.89 1.58
CA ILE A 358 -23.73 8.66 2.01
C ILE A 358 -24.66 7.48 1.72
N SER A 359 -24.12 6.42 1.14
CA SER A 359 -24.79 5.12 1.07
C SER A 359 -23.82 3.99 1.33
N TYR A 360 -24.33 2.88 1.85
CA TYR A 360 -23.58 1.64 1.90
C TYR A 360 -23.77 0.90 0.58
N VAL A 361 -22.67 0.46 -0.02
CA VAL A 361 -22.67 -0.44 -1.17
C VAL A 361 -21.81 -1.66 -0.86
N ARG A 362 -22.05 -2.74 -1.59
CA ARG A 362 -21.28 -3.96 -1.50
C ARG A 362 -20.72 -4.26 -2.86
N GLU A 363 -19.43 -4.45 -2.94
CA GLU A 363 -18.77 -4.97 -4.11
C GLU A 363 -18.69 -6.50 -4.04
N SER A 364 -19.01 -7.16 -5.14
CA SER A 364 -19.05 -8.62 -5.22
C SER A 364 -18.87 -9.10 -6.65
N TYR A 365 -18.07 -10.15 -6.88
CA TYR A 365 -18.03 -10.79 -8.20
C TYR A 365 -19.34 -11.55 -8.54
N ILE A 366 -20.21 -11.79 -7.54
CA ILE A 366 -21.53 -12.40 -7.72
C ILE A 366 -22.55 -11.29 -7.96
N ALA A 367 -22.99 -11.14 -9.21
CA ALA A 367 -23.80 -10.01 -9.69
C ALA A 367 -25.09 -9.71 -8.88
N PRO A 368 -25.91 -10.69 -8.44
CA PRO A 368 -27.08 -10.40 -7.59
C PRO A 368 -26.75 -9.75 -6.25
N TYR A 369 -25.49 -9.85 -5.80
CA TYR A 369 -25.03 -9.28 -4.55
C TYR A 369 -24.28 -7.96 -4.74
N ASP A 370 -23.84 -7.64 -5.95
CA ASP A 370 -23.10 -6.43 -6.24
C ASP A 370 -24.03 -5.20 -6.30
N SER A 371 -23.78 -4.24 -5.43
CA SER A 371 -24.41 -2.91 -5.45
C SER A 371 -23.43 -1.78 -5.69
N ALA A 372 -22.12 -2.08 -5.78
CA ALA A 372 -21.10 -1.16 -6.26
C ALA A 372 -21.02 -1.22 -7.80
N VAL A 373 -22.17 -1.06 -8.47
CA VAL A 373 -22.32 -1.33 -9.92
C VAL A 373 -21.24 -0.63 -10.74
N SER A 374 -20.61 -1.40 -11.64
CA SER A 374 -19.56 -0.91 -12.53
C SER A 374 -18.26 -0.50 -11.85
N PHE A 375 -18.07 -0.86 -10.58
CA PHE A 375 -16.79 -0.84 -9.89
C PHE A 375 -16.07 -2.19 -10.09
N LEU A 376 -14.74 -2.18 -10.11
CA LEU A 376 -13.95 -3.39 -10.27
C LEU A 376 -12.65 -3.28 -9.47
N HIS A 377 -12.67 -3.74 -8.23
CA HIS A 377 -11.51 -3.87 -7.36
C HIS A 377 -10.76 -5.17 -7.67
N PRO A 378 -9.42 -5.17 -7.61
CA PRO A 378 -8.62 -6.39 -7.72
C PRO A 378 -9.04 -7.50 -6.72
N GLY A 379 -8.94 -8.75 -7.14
CA GLY A 379 -9.30 -9.95 -6.37
C GLY A 379 -10.66 -10.54 -6.74
N LEU A 380 -10.97 -11.70 -6.13
CA LEU A 380 -12.25 -12.40 -6.29
C LEU A 380 -12.97 -12.55 -4.94
N PHE A 381 -13.55 -11.46 -4.45
CA PHE A 381 -14.24 -11.44 -3.16
C PHE A 381 -15.76 -11.45 -3.32
N VAL A 382 -16.42 -12.10 -2.38
CA VAL A 382 -17.89 -12.23 -2.36
C VAL A 382 -18.55 -11.03 -1.68
N ASP A 383 -17.83 -10.31 -0.82
CA ASP A 383 -18.40 -9.28 0.04
C ASP A 383 -17.34 -8.28 0.53
N ILE A 384 -17.15 -7.17 -0.19
CA ILE A 384 -16.46 -5.98 0.34
C ILE A 384 -17.51 -4.90 0.57
N GLY A 385 -17.70 -4.50 1.82
CA GLY A 385 -18.54 -3.37 2.17
C GLY A 385 -17.80 -2.06 1.92
N LEU A 386 -18.50 -1.08 1.34
CA LEU A 386 -17.96 0.25 1.04
C LEU A 386 -18.97 1.34 1.41
N LEU A 387 -18.46 2.51 1.81
CA LEU A 387 -19.25 3.73 1.85
C LEU A 387 -19.08 4.48 0.52
N ASN A 388 -20.17 4.72 -0.17
CA ASN A 388 -20.23 5.65 -1.28
C ASN A 388 -20.50 7.05 -0.75
N LEU A 389 -19.52 7.94 -0.85
CA LEU A 389 -19.64 9.34 -0.50
C LEU A 389 -19.72 10.15 -1.80
N SER A 390 -20.82 10.88 -1.99
CA SER A 390 -21.06 11.65 -3.21
C SER A 390 -21.55 13.06 -2.94
N TRP A 391 -21.20 14.00 -3.82
CA TRP A 391 -21.56 15.40 -3.69
C TRP A 391 -21.81 16.02 -5.07
N ASN A 392 -22.69 17.03 -5.08
CA ASN A 392 -22.93 17.91 -6.21
C ASN A 392 -23.34 19.29 -5.64
N VAL A 393 -22.41 19.87 -4.88
CA VAL A 393 -22.58 21.09 -4.08
C VAL A 393 -21.24 21.79 -3.95
N ASP A 394 -21.26 23.07 -3.59
CA ASP A 394 -20.02 23.82 -3.31
C ASP A 394 -19.43 23.50 -1.92
N THR A 395 -20.26 23.01 -0.98
CA THR A 395 -19.84 22.72 0.40
C THR A 395 -20.61 21.52 0.98
N GLY A 396 -20.04 20.32 0.81
CA GLY A 396 -20.50 19.09 1.47
C GLY A 396 -19.57 18.69 2.62
N LYS A 397 -20.08 17.93 3.60
CA LYS A 397 -19.27 17.45 4.72
C LYS A 397 -19.73 16.09 5.24
N PHE A 398 -18.81 15.13 5.23
CA PHE A 398 -18.88 13.89 6.00
C PHE A 398 -18.11 14.06 7.32
N THR A 399 -18.64 13.57 8.44
CA THR A 399 -17.97 13.57 9.75
C THR A 399 -18.21 12.27 10.47
N THR A 400 -17.16 11.71 11.08
CA THR A 400 -17.23 10.58 12.00
C THR A 400 -16.70 11.02 13.36
N LEU A 401 -17.48 10.80 14.42
CA LEU A 401 -17.10 11.16 15.80
C LEU A 401 -16.30 10.04 16.45
N ILE A 402 -15.27 10.37 17.22
CA ILE A 402 -14.49 9.39 17.98
C ILE A 402 -14.97 9.39 19.44
N PRO A 403 -15.54 8.28 19.94
CA PRO A 403 -15.97 8.18 21.34
C PRO A 403 -14.82 8.38 22.32
N ASP A 404 -15.13 8.90 23.51
CA ASP A 404 -14.15 9.31 24.54
C ASP A 404 -13.09 8.23 24.86
N ILE A 405 -13.48 6.95 24.90
CA ILE A 405 -12.57 5.84 25.21
C ILE A 405 -11.52 5.55 24.11
N HIS A 406 -11.67 6.14 22.92
CA HIS A 406 -10.83 5.90 21.74
C HIS A 406 -10.14 7.18 21.22
N GLN A 407 -10.20 8.29 21.97
CA GLN A 407 -9.70 9.58 21.48
C GLN A 407 -8.17 9.73 21.52
N ASP A 408 -7.48 8.89 22.30
CA ASP A 408 -6.01 8.91 22.38
C ASP A 408 -5.41 8.14 21.22
N ILE A 409 -4.87 8.89 20.25
CA ILE A 409 -4.17 8.35 19.09
C ILE A 409 -2.67 8.62 19.16
N SER A 410 -2.12 8.96 20.32
CA SER A 410 -0.73 9.40 20.46
C SER A 410 0.30 8.29 20.22
N GLU A 411 -0.09 7.03 20.27
CA GLU A 411 0.77 5.88 19.95
C GLU A 411 0.83 5.50 18.46
N TYR A 412 -0.06 6.06 17.64
CA TYR A 412 -0.14 5.77 16.21
C TYR A 412 0.80 6.69 15.42
N THR A 413 1.20 6.25 14.23
CA THR A 413 2.13 6.99 13.36
C THR A 413 1.41 7.73 12.24
N SER A 414 0.29 7.20 11.73
CA SER A 414 -0.49 7.87 10.68
C SER A 414 -1.99 7.61 10.75
N LEU A 415 -2.76 8.48 10.10
CA LEU A 415 -4.14 8.23 9.70
C LEU A 415 -4.15 7.79 8.23
N SER A 416 -4.76 6.65 7.94
CA SER A 416 -4.88 6.07 6.62
C SER A 416 -6.34 6.05 6.17
N ILE A 417 -6.61 6.47 4.94
CA ILE A 417 -7.89 6.26 4.29
C ILE A 417 -7.70 5.30 3.13
N TRP A 418 -8.41 4.18 3.12
CA TRP A 418 -8.46 3.25 2.00
C TRP A 418 -9.65 3.61 1.09
N LEU A 419 -9.35 4.18 -0.08
CA LEU A 419 -10.38 4.73 -0.97
C LEU A 419 -10.05 4.57 -2.45
N ALA A 420 -11.07 4.80 -3.29
CA ALA A 420 -10.94 4.99 -4.73
C ALA A 420 -12.06 5.89 -5.25
N THR A 421 -11.88 6.50 -6.42
CA THR A 421 -13.01 7.14 -7.13
C THR A 421 -14.04 6.10 -7.56
N ASN A 422 -15.31 6.50 -7.62
CA ASN A 422 -16.36 5.70 -8.25
C ASN A 422 -16.37 5.96 -9.78
N PRO A 423 -15.80 5.08 -10.61
CA PRO A 423 -15.52 5.38 -12.01
C PRO A 423 -16.80 5.48 -12.86
N SER A 424 -17.88 4.83 -12.44
CA SER A 424 -19.16 4.83 -13.15
C SER A 424 -20.08 6.01 -12.80
N SER A 425 -19.73 6.79 -11.78
CA SER A 425 -20.55 7.93 -11.37
C SER A 425 -20.41 9.10 -12.34
N SER A 426 -21.54 9.58 -12.87
CA SER A 426 -21.59 10.81 -13.67
C SER A 426 -21.22 12.09 -12.90
N LEU A 427 -21.10 12.02 -11.57
CA LEU A 427 -20.62 13.11 -10.73
C LEU A 427 -19.09 13.31 -10.87
N ASN A 428 -18.37 12.28 -11.31
CA ASN A 428 -16.95 12.35 -11.58
C ASN A 428 -16.73 12.76 -13.03
N ALA A 429 -16.24 13.98 -13.25
CA ALA A 429 -15.91 14.46 -14.58
C ALA A 429 -14.72 13.65 -15.15
N LYS A 430 -14.85 13.19 -16.41
CA LYS A 430 -13.77 12.49 -17.12
C LYS A 430 -12.46 13.30 -17.05
N PHE A 431 -11.35 12.60 -16.81
CA PHE A 431 -10.00 13.16 -16.74
C PHE A 431 -9.77 14.22 -15.65
N LYS A 432 -10.69 14.39 -14.69
CA LYS A 432 -10.49 15.26 -13.52
C LYS A 432 -10.31 14.43 -12.28
N GLU A 433 -9.24 14.72 -11.55
CA GLU A 433 -9.03 14.19 -10.21
C GLU A 433 -10.08 14.76 -9.25
N GLN A 434 -10.45 13.94 -8.26
CA GLN A 434 -11.21 14.40 -7.11
C GLN A 434 -10.29 15.06 -6.09
N SER A 435 -10.83 16.04 -5.35
CA SER A 435 -10.11 16.68 -4.26
C SER A 435 -11.08 17.11 -3.17
N PHE A 436 -10.60 17.06 -1.93
CA PHE A 436 -11.35 17.50 -0.76
C PHE A 436 -10.37 17.78 0.40
N ILE A 437 -10.88 18.46 1.43
CA ILE A 437 -10.10 18.74 2.63
C ILE A 437 -10.49 17.76 3.73
N MET A 438 -9.52 17.03 4.26
CA MET A 438 -9.69 16.34 5.54
C MET A 438 -9.52 17.33 6.68
N THR A 439 -10.36 17.23 7.70
CA THR A 439 -10.22 17.96 8.96
C THR A 439 -10.18 17.02 10.13
N ILE A 440 -9.22 17.22 11.02
CA ILE A 440 -9.11 16.48 12.28
C ILE A 440 -9.28 17.49 13.40
N LYS A 441 -10.15 17.19 14.37
CA LYS A 441 -10.52 18.11 15.45
C LYS A 441 -10.37 17.44 16.81
N ASP A 442 -9.79 18.16 17.78
CA ASP A 442 -9.74 17.72 19.18
C ASP A 442 -10.98 18.14 19.99
N ASP A 443 -11.11 17.58 21.20
CA ASP A 443 -12.23 17.77 22.13
C ASP A 443 -12.48 19.24 22.54
N ILE A 444 -11.42 20.04 22.64
CA ILE A 444 -11.50 21.47 22.93
C ILE A 444 -11.68 22.33 21.66
N GLY A 445 -11.66 21.72 20.48
CA GLY A 445 -12.06 22.30 19.21
C GLY A 445 -10.94 22.86 18.33
N ARG A 446 -9.67 22.57 18.63
CA ARG A 446 -8.56 22.86 17.71
C ARG A 446 -8.65 21.94 16.51
N GLN A 447 -8.20 22.44 15.36
CA GLN A 447 -8.35 21.75 14.09
C GLN A 447 -7.08 21.80 13.24
N GLU A 448 -6.84 20.70 12.53
CA GLU A 448 -5.89 20.61 11.45
C GLU A 448 -6.63 20.31 10.14
N HIS A 449 -6.23 20.96 9.05
CA HIS A 449 -6.77 20.71 7.73
C HIS A 449 -5.69 20.16 6.81
N ILE A 450 -6.02 19.11 6.05
CA ILE A 450 -5.16 18.51 5.04
C ILE A 450 -5.88 18.53 3.71
N LEU A 451 -5.26 19.12 2.68
CA LEU A 451 -5.76 19.06 1.30
C LEU A 451 -5.36 17.72 0.68
N LEU A 452 -6.36 16.93 0.29
CA LEU A 452 -6.18 15.68 -0.44
C LEU A 452 -6.40 15.96 -1.92
N LYS A 453 -5.31 15.94 -2.68
CA LYS A 453 -5.23 16.24 -4.12
C LYS A 453 -4.03 15.49 -4.71
N SER A 454 -4.04 15.24 -6.03
CA SER A 454 -2.88 14.69 -6.77
C SER A 454 -2.44 13.32 -6.25
N GLN A 455 -3.43 12.53 -5.82
CA GLN A 455 -3.27 11.14 -5.45
C GLN A 455 -3.88 10.28 -6.55
N ASN A 456 -3.15 9.27 -7.03
CA ASN A 456 -3.65 8.39 -8.10
C ASN A 456 -4.97 7.70 -7.68
N ALA A 457 -5.22 7.47 -6.38
CA ALA A 457 -6.47 6.93 -5.84
C ALA A 457 -7.71 7.82 -6.06
N LEU A 458 -7.48 9.12 -6.33
CA LEU A 458 -8.49 10.13 -6.62
C LEU A 458 -8.62 10.43 -8.11
N GLU A 459 -7.91 9.71 -8.97
CA GLU A 459 -8.06 9.75 -10.43
C GLU A 459 -9.04 8.66 -10.87
N ILE A 460 -9.86 8.95 -11.89
CA ILE A 460 -10.65 7.92 -12.56
C ILE A 460 -9.67 7.04 -13.35
N PRO A 461 -9.65 5.71 -13.16
CA PRO A 461 -8.78 4.84 -13.93
C PRO A 461 -9.17 4.82 -15.40
N ASN A 462 -8.18 4.65 -16.28
CA ASN A 462 -8.40 4.50 -17.71
C ASN A 462 -9.35 3.34 -17.99
N GLY A 463 -10.45 3.57 -18.70
CA GLY A 463 -11.38 2.51 -19.03
C GLY A 463 -12.75 3.05 -19.40
N LYS A 464 -13.68 2.12 -19.55
CA LYS A 464 -15.10 2.40 -19.77
C LYS A 464 -15.95 1.39 -19.03
N GLU A 465 -17.19 1.76 -18.80
CA GLU A 465 -18.22 0.83 -18.34
C GLU A 465 -18.50 -0.22 -19.43
N LEU A 466 -18.45 -1.49 -19.03
CA LEU A 466 -18.80 -2.65 -19.83
C LEU A 466 -20.07 -3.27 -19.28
N VAL A 467 -21.16 -3.16 -20.04
CA VAL A 467 -22.46 -3.73 -19.68
C VAL A 467 -22.69 -5.01 -20.47
N ASN A 468 -23.01 -6.10 -19.78
CA ASN A 468 -23.50 -7.33 -20.40
C ASN A 468 -24.84 -7.77 -19.78
N LYS A 469 -25.38 -8.90 -20.22
CA LYS A 469 -26.70 -9.41 -19.75
C LYS A 469 -26.75 -9.68 -18.24
N TYR A 470 -25.62 -9.95 -17.60
CA TYR A 470 -25.52 -10.43 -16.23
C TYR A 470 -24.96 -9.39 -15.26
N GLN A 471 -24.04 -8.54 -15.70
CA GLN A 471 -23.37 -7.56 -14.85
C GLN A 471 -22.88 -6.35 -15.65
N SER A 472 -22.59 -5.28 -14.91
CA SER A 472 -21.87 -4.12 -15.39
C SER A 472 -20.59 -3.96 -14.58
N GLN A 473 -19.46 -3.73 -15.26
CA GLN A 473 -18.14 -3.62 -14.64
C GLN A 473 -17.30 -2.55 -15.35
N TRP A 474 -16.35 -1.93 -14.65
CA TRP A 474 -15.33 -1.13 -15.32
C TRP A 474 -14.41 -2.04 -16.14
N SER A 475 -13.89 -1.56 -17.27
CA SER A 475 -13.04 -2.35 -18.16
C SER A 475 -11.63 -2.61 -17.62
N THR A 476 -11.23 -1.89 -16.58
CA THR A 476 -9.95 -2.01 -15.88
C THR A 476 -10.19 -1.98 -14.38
N PHE A 477 -9.18 -2.35 -13.60
CA PHE A 477 -9.28 -2.29 -12.15
C PHE A 477 -9.33 -0.84 -11.66
N THR A 478 -10.07 -0.64 -10.57
CA THR A 478 -10.11 0.57 -9.76
C THR A 478 -9.69 0.21 -8.34
N PRO A 479 -8.38 -0.03 -8.09
CA PRO A 479 -7.93 -0.49 -6.78
C PRO A 479 -8.21 0.56 -5.70
N LEU A 480 -8.81 0.11 -4.60
CA LEU A 480 -8.80 0.88 -3.36
C LEU A 480 -7.36 0.93 -2.87
N SER A 481 -6.92 2.10 -2.44
CA SER A 481 -5.54 2.28 -1.96
C SER A 481 -5.48 3.29 -0.84
N ASN A 482 -4.38 3.25 -0.07
CA ASN A 482 -4.24 4.12 1.07
C ASN A 482 -3.75 5.51 0.66
N ILE A 483 -4.43 6.53 1.18
CA ILE A 483 -3.86 7.85 1.38
C ILE A 483 -3.48 7.95 2.85
N ARG A 484 -2.18 7.89 3.15
CA ARG A 484 -1.65 7.98 4.52
C ARG A 484 -1.20 9.39 4.87
N ILE A 485 -1.58 9.84 6.05
CA ILE A 485 -1.31 11.15 6.61
C ILE A 485 -0.55 10.94 7.92
N PRO A 486 0.77 11.21 7.95
CA PRO A 486 1.55 11.12 9.18
C PRO A 486 0.96 11.98 10.30
N LEU A 487 0.91 11.46 11.53
CA LEU A 487 0.37 12.22 12.66
C LEU A 487 1.35 13.30 13.13
N ASP A 488 2.65 13.15 12.88
CA ASP A 488 3.67 14.15 13.23
C ASP A 488 3.42 15.52 12.57
N ILE A 489 2.84 15.52 11.35
CA ILE A 489 2.43 16.74 10.66
C ILE A 489 1.21 17.40 11.30
N LEU A 490 0.51 16.77 12.25
CA LEU A 490 -0.64 17.36 12.96
C LEU A 490 -0.17 18.06 14.25
N THR A 491 0.20 19.34 14.13
CA THR A 491 0.90 20.09 15.18
C THR A 491 0.00 21.06 15.96
N LYS A 492 -1.24 21.26 15.52
CA LYS A 492 -2.20 22.20 16.13
C LYS A 492 -3.17 21.53 17.10
N ILE A 493 -3.41 20.24 16.92
CA ILE A 493 -4.38 19.43 17.69
C ILE A 493 -3.72 18.68 18.84
N ASN A 494 -4.51 18.35 19.87
CA ASN A 494 -4.09 17.41 20.91
C ASN A 494 -4.42 15.96 20.51
N LYS A 495 -3.40 15.17 20.17
CA LYS A 495 -3.53 13.76 19.77
C LYS A 495 -4.11 12.84 20.84
N LYS A 496 -4.16 13.26 22.11
CA LYS A 496 -4.75 12.46 23.20
C LYS A 496 -6.27 12.53 23.26
N ASN A 497 -6.87 13.55 22.64
CA ASN A 497 -8.28 13.85 22.78
C ASN A 497 -8.89 14.19 21.41
N ILE A 498 -8.69 13.34 20.40
CA ILE A 498 -9.30 13.56 19.08
C ILE A 498 -10.80 13.29 19.14
N ALA A 499 -11.61 14.29 18.79
CA ALA A 499 -13.06 14.19 18.85
C ALA A 499 -13.70 13.78 17.52
N SER A 500 -13.11 14.14 16.37
CA SER A 500 -13.71 13.81 15.07
C SER A 500 -12.75 13.89 13.90
N ILE A 501 -13.07 13.13 12.85
CA ILE A 501 -12.48 13.23 11.52
C ILE A 501 -13.58 13.63 10.53
N SER A 502 -13.29 14.58 9.65
CA SER A 502 -14.23 15.04 8.61
C SER A 502 -13.59 15.05 7.23
N LEU A 503 -14.39 14.75 6.20
CA LEU A 503 -14.07 15.00 4.80
C LEU A 503 -14.97 16.13 4.29
N ASN A 504 -14.36 17.24 3.87
CA ASN A 504 -15.04 18.43 3.39
C ASN A 504 -14.97 18.48 1.86
N PHE A 505 -16.11 18.29 1.20
CA PHE A 505 -16.26 18.32 -0.25
C PHE A 505 -16.46 19.76 -0.70
N ASN A 506 -15.34 20.49 -0.82
CA ASN A 506 -15.32 21.91 -1.16
C ASN A 506 -14.19 22.30 -2.14
N GLN A 507 -13.55 21.31 -2.78
CA GLN A 507 -12.49 21.55 -3.78
C GLN A 507 -12.96 21.21 -5.21
N THR A 508 -13.92 20.30 -5.35
CA THR A 508 -14.63 20.02 -6.60
C THR A 508 -16.13 20.25 -6.40
N GLN A 509 -16.82 20.75 -7.44
CA GLN A 509 -18.27 21.00 -7.39
C GLN A 509 -19.10 19.71 -7.32
N SER A 510 -18.56 18.62 -7.87
CA SER A 510 -19.18 17.31 -7.84
C SER A 510 -18.13 16.22 -7.75
N GLY A 511 -18.52 15.08 -7.21
CA GLY A 511 -17.70 13.88 -7.17
C GLY A 511 -18.36 12.72 -6.44
N SER A 512 -17.73 11.56 -6.54
CA SER A 512 -18.17 10.31 -5.91
C SER A 512 -16.96 9.42 -5.63
N ILE A 513 -16.79 8.99 -4.38
CA ILE A 513 -15.70 8.11 -3.95
C ILE A 513 -16.27 6.93 -3.16
N TYR A 514 -15.60 5.79 -3.28
CA TYR A 514 -15.77 4.66 -2.39
C TYR A 514 -14.71 4.70 -1.29
N VAL A 515 -15.15 4.55 -0.04
CA VAL A 515 -14.29 4.44 1.14
C VAL A 515 -14.48 3.07 1.74
N GLY A 516 -13.40 2.28 1.75
CA GLY A 516 -13.37 0.95 2.37
C GLY A 516 -12.80 0.97 3.79
N ASP A 517 -12.00 1.98 4.15
CA ASP A 517 -11.46 2.08 5.51
C ASP A 517 -11.03 3.52 5.87
N ILE A 518 -11.18 3.90 7.15
CA ILE A 518 -10.46 4.99 7.81
C ILE A 518 -9.87 4.43 9.10
N ARG A 519 -8.54 4.33 9.18
CA ARG A 519 -7.83 3.74 10.32
C ARG A 519 -6.61 4.52 10.76
N PHE A 520 -6.27 4.42 12.04
CA PHE A 520 -4.96 4.80 12.53
C PHE A 520 -3.99 3.61 12.41
N LEU A 521 -2.82 3.85 11.83
CA LEU A 521 -1.76 2.86 11.68
C LEU A 521 -0.69 3.09 12.74
N LYS A 522 -0.16 2.00 13.27
CA LYS A 522 0.97 2.03 14.21
C LYS A 522 2.30 2.04 13.46
#